data_AF-A0A1Q7QA52-F1
#
_entry.id   AF-A0A1Q7QA52-F1
#
_cell.length_a   1.000
_cell.length_b   1.000
_cell.length_c   1.000
_cell.angle_alpha   90.00
_cell.angle_beta   90.00
_cell.angle_gamma   90.00
#
_symmetry.space_group_name_H-M   'P 1'
#
loop_
_entity.id
_entity.type
_entity.pdbx_description
1 polymer ?
#
loop_
_entity_poly.entity_id
_entity_poly.type
_entity_poly.pdbx_seq_one_letter_code
_entity_poly.pdbx_strand_id
1 'polypeptide(L)' 'MGEEFTAKEIEVFELLADLPLKAERRAAVAGILSVWVPAANELSRKMAEPQYRALTPNVRFTHPAAEEVTER' A
#
# COMPACT_ATOMS: atom_id res chain seq x y z
N MET A 1 14.52 -4.06 -11.81
CA MET A 1 15.11 -4.25 -10.48
C MET A 1 14.24 -3.42 -9.55
N GLY A 2 13.48 -4.06 -8.66
CA GLY A 2 12.55 -3.36 -7.77
C GLY A 2 13.32 -2.45 -6.83
N GLU A 3 12.73 -1.33 -6.46
CA GLU A 3 13.28 -0.47 -5.42
C GLU A 3 13.17 -1.24 -4.09
N GLU A 4 14.31 -1.62 -3.52
CA GLU A 4 14.35 -2.30 -2.22
C GLU A 4 14.52 -1.26 -1.12
N PHE A 5 13.66 -1.29 -0.12
CA PHE A 5 13.78 -0.46 1.07
C PHE A 5 14.59 -1.18 2.14
N THR A 6 15.51 -0.45 2.75
CA THR A 6 16.36 -0.88 3.86
C THR A 6 15.72 -0.49 5.20
N ALA A 7 16.16 -1.15 6.28
CA ALA A 7 15.71 -0.80 7.64
C ALA A 7 16.00 0.67 8.01
N LYS A 8 17.08 1.26 7.46
CA LYS A 8 17.44 2.67 7.70
C LYS A 8 16.49 3.64 7.00
N GLU A 9 15.98 3.29 5.82
CA GLU A 9 14.94 4.08 5.15
C GLU A 9 13.62 4.00 5.90
N ILE A 10 13.30 2.84 6.49
CA ILE A 10 12.11 2.71 7.34
C ILE A 10 12.21 3.59 8.59
N GLU A 11 13.39 3.74 9.19
CA GLU A 11 13.58 4.67 10.32
C GLU A 11 13.30 6.14 9.93
N VAL A 12 13.66 6.53 8.71
CA VAL A 12 13.31 7.87 8.18
C VAL A 12 11.80 7.99 8.00
N PHE A 13 11.14 6.96 7.47
CA PHE A 13 9.68 6.96 7.30
C PHE A 13 8.93 6.98 8.62
N GLU A 14 9.39 6.27 9.65
CA GLU A 14 8.85 6.32 11.01
C GLU A 14 8.82 7.76 11.55
N LEU A 15 9.92 8.48 11.37
CA LEU A 15 10.05 9.86 11.81
C LEU A 15 9.11 10.81 11.04
N LEU A 16 9.02 10.64 9.72
CA LEU A 16 8.18 11.48 8.87
C LEU A 16 6.68 11.24 9.08
N ALA A 17 6.30 9.99 9.37
CA ALA A 17 4.92 9.59 9.60
C ALA A 17 4.46 9.79 11.05
N ASP A 18 5.36 10.20 11.96
CA ASP A 18 5.14 10.22 13.41
C ASP A 18 4.55 8.90 13.94
N LEU A 19 5.04 7.78 13.39
CA LEU A 19 4.55 6.44 13.69
C LEU A 19 5.71 5.53 14.10
N PRO A 20 6.07 5.49 15.39
CA PRO A 20 7.17 4.68 15.86
C PRO A 20 6.86 3.19 15.72
N LEU A 21 7.78 2.44 15.12
CA LEU A 21 7.66 0.98 15.01
C LEU A 21 8.63 0.28 15.96
N LYS A 22 8.23 -0.90 16.43
CA LYS A 22 9.16 -1.83 17.08
C LYS A 22 10.19 -2.31 16.06
N ALA A 23 11.44 -2.49 16.49
CA ALA A 23 12.54 -2.92 15.62
C ALA A 23 12.20 -4.17 14.79
N GLU A 24 11.51 -5.14 15.38
CA GLU A 24 11.06 -6.38 14.72
C GLU A 24 10.12 -6.13 13.51
N ARG A 25 9.38 -5.02 13.49
CA ARG A 25 8.44 -4.69 12.42
C ARG A 25 9.10 -3.99 11.24
N ARG A 26 10.32 -3.43 11.41
CA ARG A 26 11.01 -2.67 10.37
C ARG A 26 11.29 -3.51 9.13
N ALA A 27 11.79 -4.74 9.32
CA ALA A 27 12.06 -5.65 8.21
C ALA A 27 10.79 -6.05 7.46
N ALA A 28 9.68 -6.27 8.18
CA ALA A 28 8.40 -6.58 7.56
C ALA A 28 7.85 -5.39 6.74
N VAL A 29 7.95 -4.17 7.28
CA VAL A 29 7.54 -2.95 6.57
C VAL A 29 8.42 -2.70 5.35
N ALA A 30 9.73 -2.89 5.46
CA ALA A 30 10.66 -2.82 4.33
C ALA A 30 10.27 -3.77 3.19
N GLY A 31 9.97 -5.02 3.51
CA GLY A 31 9.48 -6.00 2.53
C GLY A 31 8.16 -5.60 1.87
N ILE A 32 7.20 -5.11 2.65
CA ILE A 32 5.90 -4.65 2.14
C ILE A 32 6.08 -3.45 1.19
N LEU A 33 6.80 -2.42 1.62
CA LEU A 33 7.00 -1.21 0.83
C LEU A 33 7.78 -1.49 -0.46
N SER A 34 8.73 -2.43 -0.44
CA SER A 34 9.49 -2.82 -1.63
C SER A 34 8.62 -3.43 -2.73
N VAL A 35 7.46 -3.98 -2.37
CA VAL A 35 6.46 -4.47 -3.33
C VAL A 35 5.43 -3.40 -3.66
N TRP A 36 4.93 -2.70 -2.65
CA TRP A 36 3.80 -1.79 -2.80
C TRP A 36 4.15 -0.48 -3.52
N VAL A 37 5.31 0.11 -3.22
CA VAL A 37 5.70 1.41 -3.81
C VAL A 37 5.90 1.29 -5.33
N PRO A 38 6.64 0.29 -5.86
CA PRO A 38 6.76 0.13 -7.31
C PRO A 38 5.40 -0.12 -7.99
N ALA A 39 4.53 -0.92 -7.38
CA ALA A 39 3.19 -1.19 -7.92
C ALA A 39 2.30 0.07 -7.93
N ALA A 40 2.35 0.89 -6.87
CA ALA A 40 1.63 2.15 -6.78
C ALA A 40 2.16 3.18 -7.80
N ASN A 41 3.48 3.23 -8.01
CA ASN A 41 4.10 4.08 -9.03
C ASN A 41 3.69 3.65 -10.44
N GLU A 42 3.65 2.35 -10.71
CA GLU A 42 3.16 1.80 -11.97
C GLU A 42 1.71 2.19 -12.23
N LEU A 43 0.85 2.06 -11.23
CA LEU A 43 -0.55 2.47 -11.31
C LEU A 43 -0.66 3.97 -11.58
N SER A 44 0.11 4.79 -10.86
CA SER A 44 0.11 6.24 -11.03
C SER A 44 0.51 6.64 -12.46
N ARG A 45 1.52 5.96 -13.02
CA ARG A 45 1.94 6.18 -14.42
C ARG A 45 0.83 5.84 -15.40
N LYS A 46 0.15 4.69 -15.22
CA LYS A 46 -1.01 4.32 -16.05
C LYS A 46 -2.11 5.37 -15.93
N MET A 47 -2.51 5.73 -14.71
CA MET A 47 -3.59 6.69 -14.49
C MET A 47 -3.31 8.10 -15.03
N ALA A 48 -2.04 8.46 -15.28
CA ALA A 48 -1.67 9.72 -15.92
C ALA A 48 -1.94 9.75 -17.45
N GLU A 49 -2.04 8.59 -18.11
CA GLU A 49 -2.25 8.51 -19.56
C GLU A 49 -3.67 8.97 -19.94
N PRO A 50 -3.84 9.69 -21.08
CA PRO A 50 -5.14 10.23 -21.50
C PRO A 50 -6.29 9.22 -21.52
N GLN A 51 -6.01 7.99 -21.94
CA GLN A 51 -6.98 6.90 -22.06
C GLN A 51 -7.53 6.41 -20.72
N TYR A 52 -6.85 6.69 -19.61
CA TYR A 52 -7.28 6.26 -18.27
C TYR A 52 -7.81 7.42 -17.41
N ARG A 53 -7.82 8.66 -17.90
CA ARG A 53 -8.29 9.84 -17.14
C ARG A 53 -9.78 9.80 -16.79
N ALA A 54 -10.57 9.08 -17.57
CA ALA A 54 -12.00 8.89 -17.31
C ALA A 54 -12.29 7.75 -16.31
N LEU A 55 -11.29 6.95 -15.93
CA LEU A 55 -11.45 5.92 -14.90
C LEU A 55 -11.57 6.59 -13.53
N THR A 56 -12.73 6.45 -12.92
CA THR A 56 -12.98 6.90 -11.54
C THR A 56 -12.82 5.72 -10.58
N PRO A 57 -12.27 5.93 -9.37
CA PRO A 57 -12.29 4.91 -8.31
C PRO A 57 -13.72 4.40 -8.09
N ASN A 58 -13.87 3.10 -7.85
CA ASN A 58 -15.16 2.55 -7.49
C ASN A 58 -15.55 3.02 -6.08
N VAL A 59 -16.61 3.83 -5.99
CA VAL A 59 -17.11 4.40 -4.72
C VAL A 59 -18.20 3.54 -4.06
N ARG A 60 -18.58 2.42 -4.68
CA ARG A 60 -19.54 1.47 -4.12
C ARG A 60 -19.02 0.04 -4.22
N PHE A 61 -18.67 -0.51 -3.07
CA PHE A 61 -18.45 -1.94 -2.94
C PHE A 61 -19.81 -2.64 -2.88
N THR A 62 -20.25 -3.23 -4.00
CA THR A 62 -21.41 -4.11 -4.01
C THR A 62 -20.97 -5.50 -3.55
N HIS A 63 -20.74 -5.64 -2.24
CA HIS A 63 -20.61 -6.98 -1.67
C HIS A 63 -22.01 -7.62 -1.68
N PRO A 64 -22.18 -8.86 -2.18
CA PRO A 64 -23.32 -9.66 -1.75
C PRO A 64 -23.26 -9.73 -0.23
N ALA A 65 -24.40 -9.54 0.45
CA ALA A 65 -24.47 -9.55 1.91
C ALA A 65 -23.70 -10.78 2.43
N ALA A 66 -22.58 -10.55 3.11
CA ALA A 66 -21.90 -11.61 3.81
C ALA A 66 -22.90 -12.11 4.86
N GLU A 67 -23.28 -13.39 4.80
CA GLU A 67 -24.00 -14.00 5.91
C GLU A 67 -23.15 -13.75 7.17
N GLU A 68 -23.74 -13.09 8.17
CA GLU A 68 -23.09 -12.86 9.45
C GLU A 68 -22.65 -14.22 10.01
N VAL A 69 -21.34 -14.51 9.96
CA VAL A 69 -20.77 -15.64 10.67
C VAL A 69 -20.83 -15.32 12.16
N THR A 70 -21.94 -15.68 12.78
CA THR A 70 -22.08 -15.64 14.23
C THR A 70 -21.38 -16.88 14.78
N GLU A 71 -20.12 -16.75 15.20
CA GLU A 71 -19.48 -17.79 16.02
C GLU A 71 -20.30 -17.95 17.31
N ARG A 72 -20.76 -19.18 17.57
CA ARG A 72 -21.42 -19.61 18.80
C ARG A 72 -20.43 -20.29 19.72
#